data_AF-A0A6J7IR94-F1
#
_entry.id   AF-A0A6J7IR94-F1
#
_cell.length_a   1.000
_cell.length_b   1.000
_cell.length_c   1.000
_cell.angle_alpha   90.00
_cell.angle_beta   90.00
_cell.angle_gamma   90.00
#
_symmetry.space_group_name_H-M   'P 1'
#
loop_
_entity.id
_entity.type
_entity.pdbx_description
1 polymer ?
#
loop_
_entity_poly.entity_id
_entity_poly.type
_entity_poly.pdbx_seq_one_letter_code
_entity_poly.pdbx_strand_id
1 'polypeptide(L)'
;MATPRARHHRAPTRRHRPAMYLGVTAAGAVLAHVLVGAAPAAPVEATESVSVAAELGLSAQTTPDLRQLAELAASRSSREDQQVAAAAAQAATDQAVLDQQAAAAAEAEAAAAAEAAAAEAAAAAAAAESAAASSASTSSASTAAVAGIAEIGNSSGPVSSRVQAAADAVISNVPGAGSITLGGTRPSATDPDGHPSGNALDYMVLTNASLGDAIVQYHRDHWAELGVEYLIWEQRMLSSPGGSWVAMENRGGTTANHYDHVHVNYR
;
A
#
# COMPACT_ATOMS: atom_id res chain seq x y z
N MET A 1 6.95 1.23 71.29
CA MET A 1 6.19 0.00 70.99
C MET A 1 4.91 0.39 70.29
N ALA A 2 4.84 0.24 68.97
CA ALA A 2 3.62 0.43 68.18
C ALA A 2 3.74 -0.35 66.87
N THR A 3 3.14 -1.54 66.82
CA THR A 3 2.67 -2.18 65.58
C THR A 3 1.38 -1.47 65.15
N PRO A 4 1.12 -1.27 63.85
CA PRO A 4 0.51 -2.32 63.01
C PRO A 4 0.96 -2.16 61.52
N ARG A 5 0.50 -2.84 60.47
CA ARG A 5 -0.67 -3.67 60.17
C ARG A 5 -0.35 -4.37 58.84
N ALA A 6 -0.56 -5.67 58.74
CA ALA A 6 -0.43 -6.42 57.49
C ALA A 6 -1.41 -5.88 56.42
N ARG A 7 -0.92 -5.58 55.22
CA ARG A 7 -1.76 -5.33 54.05
C ARG A 7 -1.87 -6.61 53.24
N HIS A 8 -3.11 -7.11 53.15
CA HIS A 8 -3.48 -8.23 52.31
C HIS A 8 -3.28 -7.87 50.82
N HIS A 9 -2.44 -8.63 50.12
CA HIS A 9 -2.37 -8.59 48.67
C HIS A 9 -3.62 -9.25 48.08
N ARG A 10 -4.48 -8.42 47.47
CA ARG A 10 -5.64 -8.87 46.70
C ARG A 10 -5.20 -9.00 45.25
N ALA A 11 -5.15 -10.23 44.74
CA ALA A 11 -4.92 -10.50 43.32
C ALA A 11 -6.08 -9.93 42.47
N PRO A 12 -5.83 -9.26 41.34
CA PRO A 12 -6.90 -8.89 40.43
C PRO A 12 -7.35 -10.12 39.63
N THR A 13 -8.60 -10.52 39.84
CA THR A 13 -9.31 -11.48 39.01
C THR A 13 -9.59 -10.86 37.63
N ARG A 14 -8.95 -11.38 36.58
CA ARG A 14 -9.32 -11.07 35.19
C ARG A 14 -10.67 -11.74 34.89
N ARG A 15 -11.72 -10.93 34.81
CA ARG A 15 -13.03 -11.34 34.31
C ARG A 15 -12.95 -11.54 32.79
N HIS A 16 -13.28 -12.75 32.35
CA HIS A 16 -13.57 -13.05 30.96
C HIS A 16 -14.79 -12.25 30.48
N ARG A 17 -14.68 -11.66 29.28
CA ARG A 17 -15.83 -11.21 28.47
C ARG A 17 -15.79 -11.99 27.14
N PRO A 18 -16.88 -12.63 26.73
CA PRO A 18 -17.00 -13.19 25.39
C PRO A 18 -17.41 -12.08 24.42
N ALA A 19 -16.57 -11.77 23.44
CA ALA A 19 -16.93 -10.93 22.31
C ALA A 19 -17.24 -11.83 21.12
N MET A 20 -18.48 -11.74 20.67
CA MET A 20 -19.02 -12.38 19.47
C MET A 20 -18.37 -11.79 18.21
N TYR A 21 -18.04 -12.69 17.29
CA TYR A 21 -17.77 -12.58 15.86
C TYR A 21 -17.94 -11.21 15.16
N LEU A 22 -16.85 -10.76 14.52
CA LEU A 22 -16.92 -10.06 13.23
C LEU A 22 -15.85 -10.67 12.32
N GLY A 23 -16.27 -11.65 11.51
CA GLY A 23 -15.43 -12.23 10.47
C GLY A 23 -15.34 -11.26 9.29
N VAL A 24 -14.16 -10.69 9.07
CA VAL A 24 -13.83 -9.96 7.84
C VAL A 24 -13.26 -10.97 6.86
N THR A 25 -14.06 -11.33 5.85
CA THR A 25 -13.62 -12.09 4.69
C THR A 25 -12.75 -11.19 3.80
N ALA A 26 -11.44 -11.35 3.89
CA ALA A 26 -10.51 -10.84 2.89
C ALA A 26 -10.51 -11.80 1.69
N ALA A 27 -11.18 -11.40 0.60
CA ALA A 27 -11.05 -12.06 -0.69
C ALA A 27 -9.71 -11.65 -1.33
N GLY A 28 -8.63 -12.36 -0.97
CA GLY A 28 -7.35 -12.27 -1.66
C GLY A 28 -7.41 -13.04 -2.97
N ALA A 29 -7.31 -12.33 -4.09
CA ALA A 29 -7.16 -12.93 -5.41
C ALA A 29 -5.77 -13.60 -5.52
N VAL A 30 -5.74 -14.92 -5.34
CA VAL A 30 -4.57 -15.74 -5.69
C VAL A 30 -4.65 -16.01 -7.20
N LEU A 31 -3.70 -15.45 -7.95
CA LEU A 31 -3.45 -15.82 -9.35
C LEU A 31 -2.95 -17.26 -9.40
N ALA A 32 -3.86 -18.21 -9.61
CA ALA A 32 -3.52 -19.57 -9.96
C ALA A 32 -3.19 -19.64 -11.45
N HIS A 33 -1.90 -19.80 -11.78
CA HIS A 33 -1.48 -20.30 -13.09
C HIS A 33 -2.06 -21.71 -13.27
N VAL A 34 -3.04 -21.87 -14.15
CA VAL A 34 -3.51 -23.18 -14.60
C VAL A 34 -2.44 -23.76 -15.53
N LEU A 35 -1.50 -24.50 -14.94
CA LEU A 35 -0.82 -25.58 -15.63
C LEU A 35 -1.81 -26.75 -15.70
N VAL A 36 -2.27 -27.08 -16.92
CA VAL A 36 -2.99 -28.32 -17.21
C VAL A 36 -2.04 -29.49 -16.95
N GLY A 37 -2.03 -29.95 -15.70
CA GLY A 37 -1.42 -31.20 -15.26
C GLY A 37 -2.50 -32.26 -15.14
N ALA A 38 -2.39 -33.32 -15.94
CA ALA A 38 -3.28 -34.47 -15.90
C ALA A 38 -3.35 -35.06 -14.47
N ALA A 39 -4.55 -35.06 -13.88
CA ALA A 39 -4.82 -35.79 -12.66
C ALA A 39 -4.99 -37.30 -12.96
N PRO A 40 -4.53 -38.20 -12.07
CA PRO A 40 -4.74 -39.64 -12.25
C PRO A 40 -6.21 -39.97 -12.04
N ALA A 41 -6.80 -40.66 -13.02
CA ALA A 41 -8.16 -41.20 -12.95
C ALA A 41 -8.29 -42.14 -11.74
N ALA A 42 -9.26 -41.86 -10.86
CA ALA A 42 -9.80 -42.87 -9.97
C ALA A 42 -10.48 -43.96 -10.83
N PRO A 43 -10.41 -45.25 -10.45
CA PRO A 43 -11.07 -46.30 -11.19
C PRO A 43 -12.59 -46.10 -11.06
N VAL A 44 -13.20 -45.59 -12.14
CA VAL A 44 -14.63 -45.75 -12.37
C VAL A 44 -14.88 -47.23 -12.59
N GLU A 45 -15.68 -47.87 -11.74
CA GLU A 45 -16.18 -49.20 -12.05
C GLU A 45 -16.90 -49.13 -13.40
N ALA A 46 -16.44 -49.95 -14.35
CA ALA A 46 -17.03 -50.05 -15.66
C ALA A 46 -18.43 -50.60 -15.51
N THR A 47 -19.42 -49.72 -15.54
CA THR A 47 -20.79 -50.11 -15.90
C THR A 47 -20.70 -50.67 -17.31
N GLU A 48 -21.19 -51.90 -17.50
CA GLU A 48 -21.17 -52.57 -18.81
C GLU A 48 -21.70 -51.62 -19.88
N SER A 49 -20.87 -51.32 -20.88
CA SER A 49 -21.28 -50.52 -22.03
C SER A 49 -22.27 -51.33 -22.85
N VAL A 50 -23.56 -51.24 -22.51
CA VAL A 50 -24.62 -51.78 -23.35
C VAL A 50 -24.54 -51.05 -24.68
N SER A 51 -24.44 -51.81 -25.78
CA SER A 51 -24.44 -51.21 -27.11
C SER A 51 -25.77 -50.48 -27.29
N VAL A 52 -25.71 -49.19 -27.64
CA VAL A 52 -26.89 -48.37 -27.95
C VAL A 52 -27.79 -49.05 -28.98
N ALA A 53 -27.21 -49.88 -29.87
CA ALA A 53 -27.97 -50.68 -30.83
C ALA A 53 -28.83 -51.78 -30.19
N ALA A 54 -28.37 -52.39 -29.09
CA ALA A 54 -29.11 -53.42 -28.35
C ALA A 54 -30.26 -52.83 -27.53
N GLU A 55 -30.05 -51.65 -26.94
CA GLU A 55 -31.10 -50.93 -26.18
C GLU A 55 -32.17 -50.31 -27.09
N LEU A 56 -31.80 -49.88 -28.29
CA LEU A 56 -32.74 -49.41 -29.33
C LEU A 56 -33.38 -50.55 -30.15
N GLY A 57 -32.99 -51.81 -29.93
CA GLY A 57 -33.58 -52.98 -30.61
C GLY A 57 -33.25 -53.11 -32.10
N LEU A 58 -32.17 -52.50 -32.59
CA LEU A 58 -31.78 -52.59 -34.01
C LEU A 58 -31.00 -53.90 -34.27
N SER A 59 -31.58 -54.79 -35.09
CA SER A 59 -30.89 -55.99 -35.60
C SER A 59 -30.11 -55.68 -36.88
N ALA A 60 -29.06 -56.46 -37.17
CA ALA A 60 -28.14 -56.26 -38.30
C ALA A 60 -28.78 -56.34 -39.71
N GLN A 61 -30.11 -56.51 -39.82
CA GLN A 61 -30.86 -56.59 -41.07
C GLN A 61 -31.65 -55.32 -41.42
N THR A 62 -31.60 -54.27 -40.59
CA THR A 62 -32.24 -52.99 -40.92
C THR A 62 -31.35 -52.21 -41.89
N THR A 63 -31.72 -52.17 -43.17
CA THR A 63 -31.10 -51.25 -44.12
C THR A 63 -31.51 -49.83 -43.72
N PRO A 64 -30.58 -48.94 -43.37
CA PRO A 64 -30.95 -47.61 -42.91
C PRO A 64 -31.63 -46.87 -44.07
N ASP A 65 -32.81 -46.31 -43.79
CA ASP A 65 -33.53 -45.48 -44.76
C ASP A 65 -32.67 -44.25 -45.06
N LEU A 66 -32.30 -44.07 -46.32
CA LEU A 66 -31.50 -42.93 -46.78
C LEU A 66 -32.15 -41.60 -46.42
N ARG A 67 -33.49 -41.53 -46.34
CA ARG A 67 -34.18 -40.32 -45.87
C ARG A 67 -33.90 -40.02 -44.40
N GLN A 68 -33.93 -41.04 -43.54
CA GLN A 68 -33.65 -40.87 -42.11
C GLN A 68 -32.19 -40.46 -41.85
N LEU A 69 -31.25 -41.00 -42.64
CA LEU A 69 -29.84 -40.58 -42.57
C LEU A 69 -29.66 -39.13 -43.03
N ALA A 70 -30.37 -38.69 -44.08
CA ALA A 70 -30.35 -37.31 -44.54
C ALA A 70 -30.94 -36.35 -43.49
N GLU A 71 -32.03 -36.73 -42.82
CA GLU A 71 -32.62 -35.96 -41.71
C GLU A 71 -31.68 -35.86 -40.50
N LEU A 72 -30.99 -36.94 -40.14
CA LEU A 72 -29.99 -36.93 -39.07
C LEU A 72 -28.78 -36.05 -39.41
N ALA A 73 -28.30 -36.09 -40.65
CA ALA A 73 -27.23 -35.21 -41.11
C ALA A 73 -27.66 -33.74 -41.07
N ALA A 74 -28.88 -33.43 -41.52
CA ALA A 74 -29.45 -32.08 -41.43
C ALA A 74 -29.61 -31.60 -39.97
N SER A 75 -30.06 -32.48 -39.07
CA SER A 75 -30.16 -32.19 -37.63
C SER A 75 -28.80 -31.93 -36.99
N ARG A 76 -27.76 -32.70 -37.36
CA ARG A 76 -26.39 -32.48 -36.89
C ARG A 76 -25.83 -31.14 -37.38
N SER A 77 -25.98 -30.84 -38.67
CA SER A 77 -25.58 -29.55 -39.26
C SER A 77 -26.26 -28.39 -38.54
N SER A 78 -27.57 -28.47 -38.30
CA SER A 78 -28.30 -27.41 -37.58
C SER A 78 -27.83 -27.22 -36.13
N ARG A 79 -27.45 -28.30 -35.44
CA ARG A 79 -26.88 -28.20 -34.09
C ARG A 79 -25.46 -27.63 -34.08
N GLU A 80 -24.65 -27.93 -35.09
CA GLU A 80 -23.32 -27.35 -35.25
C GLU A 80 -23.44 -25.84 -35.52
N ASP A 81 -24.34 -25.43 -36.41
CA ASP A 81 -24.61 -24.01 -36.67
C ASP A 81 -25.08 -23.27 -35.42
N GLN A 82 -25.98 -23.87 -34.63
CA GLN A 82 -26.43 -23.30 -33.35
C GLN A 82 -25.30 -23.18 -32.32
N GLN A 83 -24.37 -24.15 -32.26
CA GLN A 83 -23.22 -24.09 -31.36
C GLN A 83 -22.25 -22.97 -31.76
N VAL A 84 -21.99 -22.80 -33.06
CA VAL A 84 -21.15 -21.70 -33.57
C VAL A 84 -21.81 -20.36 -33.26
N ALA A 85 -23.13 -20.23 -33.46
CA ALA A 85 -23.86 -19.02 -33.14
C ALA A 85 -23.84 -18.70 -31.63
N ALA A 86 -23.99 -19.70 -30.77
CA ALA A 86 -23.91 -19.54 -29.32
C ALA A 86 -22.50 -19.13 -28.88
N ALA A 87 -21.46 -19.74 -29.44
CA ALA A 87 -20.08 -19.38 -29.16
C ALA A 87 -19.76 -17.93 -29.58
N ALA A 88 -20.27 -17.50 -30.75
CA ALA A 88 -20.12 -16.12 -31.21
C ALA A 88 -20.86 -15.12 -30.30
N ALA A 89 -22.07 -15.45 -29.84
CA ALA A 89 -22.83 -14.62 -28.90
C ALA A 89 -22.14 -14.51 -27.53
N GLN A 90 -21.54 -15.60 -27.06
CA GLN A 90 -20.78 -15.59 -25.82
C GLN A 90 -19.51 -14.75 -25.94
N ALA A 91 -18.74 -14.91 -27.03
CA ALA A 91 -17.58 -14.08 -27.31
C ALA A 91 -17.92 -12.57 -27.39
N ALA A 92 -19.06 -12.22 -28.01
CA ALA A 92 -19.52 -10.84 -28.05
C ALA A 92 -19.88 -10.28 -26.66
N THR A 93 -20.46 -11.13 -25.79
CA THR A 93 -20.78 -10.75 -24.41
C THR A 93 -19.50 -10.55 -23.59
N ASP A 94 -18.56 -11.48 -23.70
CA ASP A 94 -17.27 -11.39 -23.01
C ASP A 94 -16.50 -10.13 -23.45
N GLN A 95 -16.50 -9.82 -24.75
CA GLN A 95 -15.90 -8.60 -25.27
C GLN A 95 -16.58 -7.34 -24.70
N ALA A 96 -17.91 -7.31 -24.63
CA ALA A 96 -18.64 -6.19 -24.06
C ALA A 96 -18.35 -5.98 -22.57
N VAL A 97 -18.09 -7.06 -21.81
CA VAL A 97 -17.67 -6.97 -20.40
C VAL A 97 -16.26 -6.40 -20.30
N LEU A 98 -15.33 -6.84 -21.14
CA LEU A 98 -13.97 -6.30 -21.18
C LEU A 98 -13.96 -4.81 -21.55
N ASP A 99 -14.76 -4.40 -22.53
CA ASP A 99 -14.88 -3.00 -22.95
C ASP A 99 -15.46 -2.13 -21.81
N GLN A 100 -16.47 -2.62 -21.08
CA GLN A 100 -17.00 -1.94 -19.90
C GLN A 100 -15.97 -1.83 -18.77
N GLN A 101 -15.19 -2.88 -18.52
CA GLN A 101 -14.12 -2.86 -17.51
C GLN A 101 -13.01 -1.88 -17.90
N ALA A 102 -12.62 -1.83 -19.18
CA ALA A 102 -11.63 -0.88 -19.68
C ALA A 102 -12.13 0.57 -19.56
N ALA A 103 -13.40 0.83 -19.88
CA ALA A 103 -14.02 2.15 -19.71
C ALA A 103 -14.04 2.57 -18.23
N ALA A 104 -14.46 1.67 -17.33
CA ALA A 104 -14.45 1.94 -15.89
C ALA A 104 -13.04 2.18 -15.33
N ALA A 105 -12.04 1.44 -15.82
CA ALA A 105 -10.64 1.65 -15.45
C ALA A 105 -10.13 3.02 -15.93
N ALA A 106 -10.46 3.41 -17.17
CA ALA A 106 -10.09 4.71 -17.72
C ALA A 106 -10.77 5.87 -16.97
N GLU A 107 -12.04 5.72 -16.58
CA GLU A 107 -12.75 6.69 -15.74
C GLU A 107 -12.12 6.80 -14.35
N ALA A 108 -11.74 5.67 -13.73
CA ALA A 108 -11.06 5.65 -12.44
C ALA A 108 -9.66 6.30 -12.51
N GLU A 109 -8.91 6.04 -13.58
CA GLU A 109 -7.60 6.67 -13.82
C GLU A 109 -7.75 8.18 -14.05
N ALA A 110 -8.75 8.61 -14.82
CA ALA A 110 -9.05 10.02 -15.02
C ALA A 110 -9.49 10.72 -13.72
N ALA A 111 -10.29 10.05 -12.88
CA ALA A 111 -10.68 10.56 -11.57
C ALA A 111 -9.47 10.69 -10.63
N ALA A 112 -8.60 9.68 -10.59
CA ALA A 112 -7.36 9.72 -9.80
C ALA A 112 -6.41 10.82 -10.29
N ALA A 113 -6.29 11.03 -11.60
CA ALA A 113 -5.51 12.11 -12.18
C ALA A 113 -6.10 13.49 -11.84
N ALA A 114 -7.42 13.63 -11.86
CA ALA A 114 -8.10 14.86 -11.46
C ALA A 114 -7.94 15.15 -9.97
N GLU A 115 -7.99 14.13 -9.10
CA GLU A 115 -7.74 14.26 -7.67
C GLU A 115 -6.28 14.65 -7.39
N ALA A 116 -5.32 14.03 -8.09
CA ALA A 116 -3.91 14.40 -8.00
C ALA A 116 -3.65 15.84 -8.46
N ALA A 117 -4.27 16.26 -9.58
CA ALA A 117 -4.17 17.64 -10.07
C ALA A 117 -4.84 18.64 -9.11
N ALA A 118 -5.95 18.27 -8.48
CA ALA A 118 -6.61 19.09 -7.46
C ALA A 118 -5.76 19.20 -6.18
N ALA A 119 -5.08 18.11 -5.78
CA ALA A 119 -4.15 18.11 -4.66
C ALA A 119 -2.91 18.98 -4.95
N GLU A 120 -2.33 18.90 -6.15
CA GLU A 120 -1.25 19.81 -6.58
C GLU A 120 -1.71 21.27 -6.62
N ALA A 121 -2.90 21.55 -7.14
CA ALA A 121 -3.45 22.91 -7.18
C ALA A 121 -3.72 23.45 -5.77
N ALA A 122 -4.21 22.62 -4.84
CA ALA A 122 -4.40 22.98 -3.45
C ALA A 122 -3.06 23.22 -2.72
N ALA A 123 -2.05 22.38 -3.00
CA ALA A 123 -0.69 22.58 -2.48
C ALA A 123 -0.06 23.86 -3.03
N ALA A 124 -0.24 24.17 -4.31
CA ALA A 124 0.22 25.41 -4.94
C ALA A 124 -0.50 26.65 -4.39
N ALA A 125 -1.81 26.55 -4.12
CA ALA A 125 -2.57 27.63 -3.48
C ALA A 125 -2.13 27.87 -2.04
N ALA A 126 -1.91 26.80 -1.25
CA ALA A 126 -1.38 26.89 0.11
C ALA A 126 0.05 27.48 0.13
N ALA A 127 0.89 27.11 -0.84
CA ALA A 127 2.22 27.69 -1.01
C ALA A 127 2.17 29.18 -1.40
N ALA A 128 1.23 29.58 -2.27
CA ALA A 128 1.01 30.98 -2.63
C ALA A 128 0.48 31.82 -1.46
N GLU A 129 -0.39 31.25 -0.62
CA GLU A 129 -0.93 31.91 0.58
C GLU A 129 0.15 32.05 1.67
N SER A 130 1.03 31.05 1.82
CA SER A 130 2.24 31.12 2.65
C SER A 130 3.26 32.15 2.14
N ALA A 131 3.43 32.28 0.81
CA ALA A 131 4.29 33.29 0.19
C ALA A 131 3.71 34.71 0.31
N ALA A 132 2.39 34.87 0.26
CA ALA A 132 1.70 36.14 0.50
C ALA A 132 1.77 36.56 1.99
N ALA A 133 1.67 35.61 2.92
CA ALA A 133 1.89 35.84 4.35
C ALA A 133 3.35 36.21 4.67
N SER A 134 4.33 35.62 3.97
CA SER A 134 5.75 36.02 4.05
C SER A 134 6.03 37.39 3.45
N SER A 135 5.32 37.78 2.40
CA SER A 135 5.45 39.12 1.77
C SER A 135 4.80 40.24 2.60
N ALA A 136 3.75 39.92 3.37
CA ALA A 136 3.16 40.85 4.34
C ALA A 136 4.00 40.98 5.63
N SER A 137 4.68 39.91 6.07
CA SER A 137 5.60 39.94 7.22
C SER A 137 6.96 40.59 6.92
N THR A 138 7.44 40.59 5.66
CA THR A 138 8.73 41.23 5.30
C THR A 138 8.68 42.76 5.24
N SER A 139 7.49 43.37 5.19
CA SER A 139 7.35 44.82 5.39
C SER A 139 7.23 45.23 6.88
N SER A 140 7.15 44.27 7.80
CA SER A 140 7.05 44.54 9.24
C SER A 140 7.72 43.47 10.12
N ALA A 141 8.93 43.02 9.76
CA ALA A 141 9.73 42.16 10.64
C ALA A 141 11.24 42.35 10.40
N SER A 142 11.76 43.52 10.77
CA SER A 142 13.05 43.54 11.46
C SER A 142 12.81 43.07 12.90
N THR A 143 12.73 41.76 13.11
CA THR A 143 12.82 41.13 14.43
C THR A 143 13.74 39.93 14.31
N ALA A 144 14.80 39.95 15.12
CA ALA A 144 15.87 38.97 15.16
C ALA A 144 15.36 37.52 15.14
N ALA A 145 15.97 36.68 14.30
CA ALA A 145 15.82 35.23 14.33
C ALA A 145 16.22 34.73 15.72
N VAL A 146 15.26 34.17 16.47
CA VAL A 146 15.58 33.37 17.65
C VAL A 146 15.92 31.98 17.14
N ALA A 147 17.20 31.64 17.15
CA ALA A 147 17.64 30.27 16.90
C ALA A 147 17.00 29.37 17.97
N GLY A 148 16.09 28.48 17.55
CA GLY A 148 15.53 27.47 18.42
C GLY A 148 16.54 26.33 18.63
N ILE A 149 16.66 25.83 19.85
CA ILE A 149 17.39 24.59 20.12
C ILE A 149 16.38 23.45 20.05
N ALA A 150 16.63 22.47 19.17
CA ALA A 150 15.75 21.33 18.98
C ALA A 150 15.81 20.38 20.18
N GLU A 151 14.64 20.05 20.74
CA GLU A 151 14.52 19.02 21.77
C GLU A 151 14.42 17.64 21.12
N ILE A 152 15.50 16.86 21.23
CA ILE A 152 15.61 15.55 20.60
C ILE A 152 15.47 14.47 21.68
N GLY A 153 14.48 13.60 21.52
CA GLY A 153 14.25 12.42 22.35
C GLY A 153 15.35 11.39 22.13
N ASN A 154 16.28 11.29 23.08
CA ASN A 154 17.42 10.39 23.03
C ASN A 154 17.35 9.37 24.18
N SER A 155 17.66 8.11 23.87
CA SER A 155 17.67 6.99 24.84
C SER A 155 18.97 6.20 24.84
N SER A 156 19.96 6.57 24.02
CA SER A 156 21.27 5.90 23.94
C SER A 156 22.44 6.87 23.78
N GLY A 157 22.34 8.06 24.38
CA GLY A 157 23.36 9.11 24.31
C GLY A 157 22.93 10.28 23.40
N PRO A 158 23.72 11.35 23.31
CA PRO A 158 23.39 12.46 22.42
C PRO A 158 23.54 12.05 20.94
N VAL A 159 22.84 12.74 20.06
CA VAL A 159 23.19 12.76 18.63
C VAL A 159 24.52 13.48 18.40
N SER A 160 25.11 13.34 17.22
CA SER A 160 26.32 14.11 16.87
C SER A 160 26.02 15.61 16.83
N SER A 161 27.06 16.45 17.02
CA SER A 161 26.91 17.91 16.99
C SER A 161 26.42 18.43 15.63
N ARG A 162 26.78 17.76 14.53
CA ARG A 162 26.26 18.05 13.20
C ARG A 162 24.76 17.79 13.13
N VAL A 163 24.30 16.65 13.67
CA VAL A 163 22.87 16.30 13.66
C VAL A 163 22.06 17.26 14.54
N GLN A 164 22.58 17.67 15.70
CA GLN A 164 21.95 18.71 16.50
C GLN A 164 21.82 20.03 15.72
N ALA A 165 22.90 20.48 15.06
CA ALA A 165 22.87 21.69 14.26
C ALA A 165 21.90 21.61 13.08
N ALA A 166 21.79 20.43 12.44
CA ALA A 166 20.80 20.20 11.39
C ALA A 166 19.37 20.28 11.93
N ALA A 167 19.10 19.68 13.09
CA ALA A 167 17.79 19.78 13.75
C ALA A 167 17.43 21.23 14.10
N ASP A 168 18.36 21.97 14.70
CA ASP A 168 18.20 23.40 15.06
C ASP A 168 17.87 24.24 13.82
N ALA A 169 18.56 23.98 12.69
CA ALA A 169 18.30 24.64 11.42
C ALA A 169 16.90 24.32 10.88
N VAL A 170 16.49 23.04 10.90
CA VAL A 170 15.17 22.62 10.42
C VAL A 170 14.05 23.25 11.25
N ILE A 171 14.13 23.18 12.58
CA ILE A 171 13.06 23.73 13.43
C ILE A 171 12.97 25.27 13.36
N SER A 172 14.07 25.94 13.03
CA SER A 172 14.11 27.39 12.89
C SER A 172 13.60 27.88 11.54
N ASN A 173 13.73 27.07 10.48
CA ASN A 173 13.45 27.50 9.11
C ASN A 173 12.21 26.82 8.48
N VAL A 174 11.74 25.69 9.02
CA VAL A 174 10.53 25.01 8.54
C VAL A 174 9.34 25.35 9.45
N PRO A 175 8.35 26.13 8.99
CA PRO A 175 7.18 26.47 9.79
C PRO A 175 6.48 25.22 10.34
N GLY A 176 6.25 25.18 11.65
CA GLY A 176 5.62 24.06 12.34
C GLY A 176 6.57 22.96 12.82
N ALA A 177 7.82 22.90 12.32
CA ALA A 177 8.79 21.89 12.75
C ALA A 177 9.25 22.07 14.21
N GLY A 178 9.23 23.29 14.76
CA GLY A 178 9.51 23.52 16.18
C GLY A 178 8.43 23.01 17.15
N SER A 179 7.30 22.49 16.66
CA SER A 179 6.21 21.96 17.50
C SER A 179 6.10 20.43 17.50
N ILE A 180 6.94 19.75 16.72
CA ILE A 180 6.96 18.28 16.66
C ILE A 180 8.04 17.68 17.55
N THR A 181 7.86 16.41 17.89
CA THR A 181 8.90 15.64 18.59
C THR A 181 9.94 15.15 17.59
N LEU A 182 11.22 15.19 17.96
CA LEU A 182 12.30 14.58 17.18
C LEU A 182 12.78 13.31 17.89
N GLY A 183 12.80 12.19 17.17
CA GLY A 183 13.39 10.94 17.65
C GLY A 183 14.87 10.87 17.29
N GLY A 184 15.75 10.79 18.29
CA GLY A 184 17.20 10.67 18.12
C GLY A 184 17.71 9.27 18.42
N THR A 185 18.75 9.18 19.26
CA THR A 185 19.41 7.91 19.54
C THR A 185 18.51 6.92 20.27
N ARG A 186 18.62 5.66 19.87
CA ARG A 186 17.97 4.53 20.56
C ARG A 186 18.74 3.23 20.31
N PRO A 187 18.64 2.24 21.22
CA PRO A 187 19.19 0.93 20.96
C PRO A 187 18.44 0.32 19.77
N SER A 188 19.17 -0.05 18.72
CA SER A 188 18.62 -0.77 17.58
C SER A 188 19.65 -1.79 17.09
N ALA A 189 19.17 -2.97 16.69
CA ALA A 189 20.01 -4.00 16.07
C ALA A 189 20.02 -3.93 14.54
N THR A 190 19.14 -3.11 13.93
CA THR A 190 18.84 -3.16 12.49
C THR A 190 19.70 -2.21 11.65
N ASP A 191 20.13 -1.09 12.22
CA ASP A 191 20.98 -0.12 11.54
C ASP A 191 21.97 0.46 12.56
N PRO A 192 23.21 -0.07 12.63
CA PRO A 192 24.22 0.44 13.56
C PRO A 192 24.72 1.83 13.19
N ASP A 193 24.56 2.25 11.93
CA ASP A 193 25.09 3.51 11.40
C ASP A 193 24.05 4.64 11.43
N GLY A 194 22.77 4.33 11.68
CA GLY A 194 21.67 5.29 11.83
C GLY A 194 21.44 5.81 13.26
N HIS A 195 20.27 5.54 13.85
CA HIS A 195 19.93 6.05 15.20
C HIS A 195 20.91 5.68 16.31
N PRO A 196 21.44 4.44 16.40
CA PRO A 196 22.40 4.07 17.45
C PRO A 196 23.71 4.86 17.40
N SER A 197 24.15 5.30 16.22
CA SER A 197 25.39 6.06 16.02
C SER A 197 25.23 7.56 16.33
N GLY A 198 23.99 8.05 16.51
CA GLY A 198 23.70 9.47 16.63
C GLY A 198 23.71 10.22 15.31
N ASN A 199 23.62 9.51 14.18
CA ASN A 199 23.62 10.09 12.84
C ASN A 199 22.25 10.08 12.14
N ALA A 200 21.16 9.80 12.86
CA ALA A 200 19.82 9.83 12.29
C ALA A 200 18.79 10.55 13.18
N LEU A 201 17.76 11.11 12.53
CA LEU A 201 16.61 11.74 13.17
C LEU A 201 15.30 11.30 12.52
N ASP A 202 14.29 11.08 13.37
CA ASP A 202 12.89 10.92 12.98
C ASP A 202 12.12 12.21 13.32
N TYR A 203 11.66 12.94 12.32
CA TYR A 203 10.80 14.11 12.50
C TYR A 203 9.34 13.67 12.57
N MET A 204 8.77 13.61 13.78
CA MET A 204 7.44 13.01 14.02
C MET A 204 6.30 13.94 13.59
N VAL A 205 5.88 13.85 12.33
CA VAL A 205 4.79 14.67 11.76
C VAL A 205 3.39 14.09 11.96
N LEU A 206 3.29 12.84 12.43
CA LEU A 206 2.04 12.12 12.67
C LEU A 206 1.16 12.10 11.40
N THR A 207 0.01 12.75 11.41
CA THR A 207 -0.90 12.81 10.25
C THR A 207 -0.69 14.04 9.37
N ASN A 208 0.27 14.90 9.69
CA ASN A 208 0.54 16.12 8.94
C ASN A 208 1.51 15.88 7.77
N ALA A 209 1.01 15.28 6.70
CA ALA A 209 1.83 14.99 5.51
C ALA A 209 2.46 16.26 4.90
N SER A 210 1.75 17.38 4.91
CA SER A 210 2.26 18.66 4.38
C SER A 210 3.49 19.18 5.13
N LEU A 211 3.56 18.97 6.45
CA LEU A 211 4.77 19.27 7.23
C LEU A 211 5.89 18.29 6.89
N GLY A 212 5.58 17.01 6.69
CA GLY A 212 6.54 16.01 6.21
C GLY A 212 7.17 16.42 4.87
N ASP A 213 6.35 16.82 3.91
CA ASP A 213 6.80 17.32 2.61
C ASP A 213 7.68 18.57 2.74
N ALA A 214 7.30 19.53 3.59
CA ALA A 214 8.10 20.72 3.84
C ALA A 214 9.47 20.40 4.44
N ILE A 215 9.53 19.46 5.39
CA ILE A 215 10.77 18.98 5.99
C ILE A 215 11.63 18.27 4.92
N VAL A 216 11.04 17.40 4.11
CA VAL A 216 11.75 16.70 3.02
C VAL A 216 12.35 17.72 2.03
N GLN A 217 11.59 18.72 1.61
CA GLN A 217 12.09 19.72 0.67
C GLN A 217 13.24 20.54 1.26
N TYR A 218 13.12 20.98 2.51
CA TYR A 218 14.23 21.68 3.18
C TYR A 218 15.51 20.83 3.21
N HIS A 219 15.41 19.53 3.48
CA HIS A 219 16.57 18.64 3.45
C HIS A 219 17.12 18.44 2.04
N ARG A 220 16.28 18.46 1.01
CA ARG A 220 16.73 18.37 -0.39
C ARG A 220 17.46 19.63 -0.84
N ASP A 221 16.95 20.79 -0.48
CA ASP A 221 17.54 22.08 -0.84
C ASP A 221 18.87 22.31 -0.11
N HIS A 222 18.98 21.85 1.14
CA HIS A 222 20.17 22.02 1.99
C HIS A 222 20.99 20.72 2.15
N TRP A 223 20.85 19.77 1.24
CA TRP A 223 21.38 18.40 1.37
C TRP A 223 22.86 18.34 1.76
N ALA A 224 23.70 19.08 1.03
CA ALA A 224 25.15 19.08 1.27
C ALA A 224 25.53 19.84 2.55
N GLU A 225 24.82 20.93 2.86
CA GLU A 225 25.04 21.77 4.03
C GLU A 225 24.73 21.03 5.33
N LEU A 226 23.56 20.37 5.37
CA LEU A 226 23.12 19.58 6.52
C LEU A 226 23.87 18.24 6.62
N GLY A 227 24.52 17.81 5.54
CA GLY A 227 25.21 16.52 5.49
C GLY A 227 24.25 15.34 5.37
N VAL A 228 23.14 15.50 4.65
CA VAL A 228 22.17 14.41 4.41
C VAL A 228 22.84 13.30 3.59
N GLU A 229 22.57 12.06 3.97
CA GLU A 229 22.96 10.85 3.26
C GLU A 229 21.77 10.21 2.55
N TYR A 230 20.64 10.07 3.25
CA TYR A 230 19.39 9.62 2.65
C TYR A 230 18.18 10.12 3.46
N LEU A 231 17.03 10.13 2.80
CA LEU A 231 15.72 10.39 3.38
C LEU A 231 14.82 9.18 3.19
N ILE A 232 13.93 8.92 4.16
CA ILE A 232 12.79 8.02 3.99
C ILE A 232 11.52 8.77 4.37
N TRP A 233 10.54 8.76 3.46
CA TRP A 233 9.23 9.38 3.65
C TRP A 233 8.18 8.64 2.83
N GLU A 234 7.01 8.37 3.41
CA GLU A 234 5.88 7.68 2.77
C GLU A 234 6.25 6.38 2.05
N GLN A 235 7.02 5.52 2.72
CA GLN A 235 7.48 4.22 2.20
C GLN A 235 8.37 4.32 0.94
N ARG A 236 9.07 5.45 0.79
CA ARG A 236 10.01 5.69 -0.31
C ARG A 236 11.33 6.18 0.25
N MET A 237 12.44 5.80 -0.39
CA MET A 237 13.79 6.25 -0.04
C MET A 237 14.35 7.17 -1.12
N LEU A 238 15.04 8.23 -0.71
CA LEU A 238 15.79 9.14 -1.59
C LEU A 238 17.25 9.16 -1.12
N SER A 239 18.19 8.82 -2.01
CA SER A 239 19.63 8.73 -1.67
C SER A 239 20.47 9.88 -2.26
N SER A 240 19.84 10.87 -2.90
CA SER A 240 20.51 12.06 -3.42
C SER A 240 19.49 13.19 -3.64
N PRO A 241 19.88 14.47 -3.59
CA PRO A 241 18.92 15.59 -3.59
C PRO A 241 18.07 15.67 -4.88
N GLY A 242 18.68 15.34 -6.02
CA GLY A 242 18.03 15.29 -7.34
C GLY A 242 17.72 13.87 -7.84
N GLY A 243 17.84 12.86 -6.98
CA GLY A 243 17.59 11.47 -7.34
C GLY A 243 16.11 11.13 -7.47
N SER A 244 15.84 9.93 -7.98
CA SER A 244 14.50 9.36 -7.97
C SER A 244 14.18 8.72 -6.61
N TRP A 245 12.92 8.80 -6.20
CA TRP A 245 12.41 8.01 -5.07
C TRP A 245 12.35 6.53 -5.44
N VAL A 246 12.83 5.68 -4.54
CA VAL A 246 12.78 4.22 -4.67
C VAL A 246 11.78 3.69 -3.66
N ALA A 247 10.80 2.91 -4.12
CA ALA A 247 9.80 2.30 -3.25
C ALA A 247 10.45 1.27 -2.31
N MET A 248 10.04 1.29 -1.03
CA MET A 248 10.47 0.32 -0.04
C MET A 248 9.48 -0.84 0.07
N GLU A 249 9.98 -2.02 0.42
CA GLU A 249 9.13 -3.14 0.83
C GLU A 249 8.24 -2.72 2.00
N ASN A 250 7.02 -3.27 2.04
CA ASN A 250 6.12 -3.03 3.15
C ASN A 250 6.63 -3.75 4.40
N ARG A 251 7.08 -2.98 5.40
CA ARG A 251 7.61 -3.46 6.69
C ARG A 251 6.54 -3.60 7.77
N GLY A 252 5.29 -3.25 7.44
CA GLY A 252 4.11 -3.39 8.29
C GLY A 252 3.83 -2.17 9.17
N GLY A 253 2.69 -1.51 8.92
CA GLY A 253 2.19 -0.40 9.74
C GLY A 253 2.77 0.97 9.39
N THR A 254 2.18 2.01 9.98
CA THR A 254 2.47 3.43 9.66
C THR A 254 3.92 3.79 9.96
N THR A 255 4.40 3.50 11.17
CA THR A 255 5.76 3.86 11.60
C THR A 255 6.83 3.08 10.85
N ALA A 256 6.72 1.75 10.70
CA ALA A 256 7.75 0.98 10.01
C ALA A 256 7.87 1.37 8.51
N ASN A 257 6.78 1.87 7.93
CA ASN A 257 6.74 2.37 6.55
C ASN A 257 6.92 3.89 6.45
N HIS A 258 7.24 4.60 7.55
CA HIS A 258 7.57 6.03 7.55
C HIS A 258 6.44 6.93 7.01
N TYR A 259 5.19 6.59 7.32
CA TYR A 259 4.03 7.43 6.97
C TYR A 259 3.73 8.48 8.06
N ASP A 260 4.30 8.36 9.26
CA ASP A 260 4.08 9.27 10.39
C ASP A 260 5.32 10.09 10.78
N HIS A 261 6.44 9.90 10.09
CA HIS A 261 7.67 10.65 10.31
C HIS A 261 8.56 10.68 9.07
N VAL A 262 9.30 11.78 8.91
CA VAL A 262 10.42 11.85 7.96
C VAL A 262 11.66 11.34 8.67
N HIS A 263 12.27 10.29 8.14
CA HIS A 263 13.55 9.79 8.63
C HIS A 263 14.69 10.36 7.79
N VAL A 264 15.74 10.82 8.47
CA VAL A 264 16.92 11.43 7.84
C VAL A 264 18.19 10.82 8.43
N ASN A 265 19.06 10.33 7.56
CA ASN A 265 20.42 9.94 7.93
C ASN A 265 21.42 11.00 7.50
N TYR A 266 22.47 11.20 8.30
CA TYR A 266 23.50 12.21 8.10
C TYR A 266 24.90 11.59 8.09
N ARG A 267 25.85 12.23 7.40
CA ARG A 267 27.26 11.83 7.29
C ARG A 267 28.24 12.85 7.88
#